data_AF-A0A4Y2KAN2-F1
#
_entry.id   AF-A0A4Y2KAN2-F1
#
_cell.length_a   1.000
_cell.length_b   1.000
_cell.length_c   1.000
_cell.angle_alpha   90.00
_cell.angle_beta   90.00
_cell.angle_gamma   90.00
#
_symmetry.space_group_name_H-M   'P 1'
#
loop_
_entity.id
_entity.type
_entity.pdbx_description
1 polymer ?
#
loop_
_entity_poly.entity_id
_entity_poly.type
_entity_poly.pdbx_seq_one_letter_code
_entity_poly.pdbx_strand_id
1 'polypeptide(L)'
;MSGCDTTSALFNYVKLKFVQTLKNNNDLLKVIGIFKNPDMSPEAVVDVGNCFLVALYGYPVTASDTPSLNNVRYKCYMKSSFNKSSNMASLPPTEAAAHQHSLRVYHQIQHWLGNKKRPEDWGWERTISGLQPVKTLQPPAPDSILRKISCKCKKGCTGNCNCRKSRLFCSVLCLHCWNNCNNRKIQVINSDDDDEPILSDQLVEASLPLHVEEDTDDLPKDIEL
;
A
#
# COMPACT_ATOMS: atom_id res chain seq x y z
N MET A 1 -14.41 15.29 -1.71
CA MET A 1 -13.65 14.45 -0.76
C MET A 1 -14.39 13.19 -0.32
N SER A 2 -15.71 13.22 -0.08
CA SER A 2 -16.48 12.03 0.37
C SER A 2 -16.77 10.95 -0.69
N GLY A 3 -16.46 11.22 -1.96
CA GLY A 3 -16.78 10.34 -3.08
C GLY A 3 -18.05 10.76 -3.82
N CYS A 4 -18.10 10.41 -5.11
CA CYS A 4 -19.22 10.54 -6.03
C CYS A 4 -19.07 9.47 -7.13
N ASP A 5 -19.90 9.50 -8.17
CA ASP A 5 -19.91 8.47 -9.22
C ASP A 5 -18.54 8.29 -9.92
N THR A 6 -17.70 9.32 -9.91
CA THR A 6 -16.38 9.33 -10.56
C THR A 6 -15.21 9.27 -9.58
N THR A 7 -15.45 9.28 -8.26
CA THR A 7 -14.38 9.30 -7.25
C THR A 7 -14.61 8.26 -6.16
N SER A 8 -13.52 7.73 -5.61
CA SER A 8 -13.58 6.72 -4.56
C SER A 8 -14.28 7.22 -3.29
N ALA A 9 -14.83 6.31 -2.50
CA ALA A 9 -15.39 6.59 -1.18
C ALA A 9 -14.62 5.81 -0.10
N LEU A 10 -14.62 6.35 1.12
CA LEU A 10 -14.02 5.69 2.27
C LEU A 10 -15.03 4.72 2.90
N PHE A 11 -14.58 3.50 3.19
CA PHE A 11 -15.41 2.47 3.81
C PHE A 11 -15.89 2.89 5.20
N ASN A 12 -17.18 2.69 5.51
CA ASN A 12 -17.85 3.09 6.75
C ASN A 12 -17.87 4.60 7.06
N TYR A 13 -17.49 5.47 6.12
CA TYR A 13 -17.66 6.91 6.26
C TYR A 13 -18.80 7.41 5.40
N VAL A 14 -19.88 7.85 6.05
CA VAL A 14 -21.02 8.48 5.38
C VAL A 14 -20.76 9.97 5.11
N LYS A 15 -21.43 10.54 4.10
CA LYS A 15 -21.29 11.97 3.72
C LYS A 15 -21.47 12.93 4.90
N LEU A 16 -22.37 12.60 5.84
CA LEU A 16 -22.61 13.41 7.04
C LEU A 16 -21.34 13.58 7.90
N LYS A 17 -20.51 12.54 8.00
CA LYS A 17 -19.27 12.58 8.79
C LYS A 17 -18.27 13.58 8.21
N PHE A 18 -18.17 13.69 6.88
CA PHE A 18 -17.35 14.70 6.22
C PHE A 18 -17.84 16.13 6.53
N VAL A 19 -19.16 16.34 6.49
CA VAL A 19 -19.76 17.65 6.81
C VAL A 19 -19.50 18.01 8.28
N GLN A 20 -19.63 17.05 9.20
CA GLN A 20 -19.33 17.25 10.62
C GLN A 20 -17.85 17.59 10.84
N THR A 21 -16.92 16.87 10.19
CA THR A 21 -15.49 17.16 10.26
C THR A 21 -15.18 18.60 9.82
N LEU A 22 -15.82 19.09 8.76
CA LEU A 22 -15.66 20.47 8.31
C LEU A 22 -16.24 21.47 9.32
N LYS A 23 -17.46 21.23 9.82
CA LYS A 23 -18.12 22.13 10.79
C LYS A 23 -17.34 22.25 12.10
N ASN A 24 -16.66 21.18 12.52
CA ASN A 24 -15.89 21.16 13.77
C ASN A 24 -14.48 21.74 13.60
N ASN A 25 -14.02 22.01 12.37
CA ASN A 25 -12.67 22.50 12.08
C ASN A 25 -12.76 23.69 11.11
N ASN A 26 -12.95 24.90 11.65
CA ASN A 26 -13.09 26.12 10.84
C ASN A 26 -11.89 26.40 9.93
N ASP A 27 -10.67 26.08 10.37
CA ASP A 27 -9.49 26.24 9.53
C ASP A 27 -9.51 25.27 8.36
N LEU A 28 -9.98 24.03 8.57
CA LEU A 28 -10.11 23.04 7.51
C LEU A 28 -11.13 23.45 6.43
N LEU A 29 -12.19 24.18 6.81
CA LEU A 29 -13.14 24.78 5.87
C LEU A 29 -12.48 25.80 4.94
N LYS A 30 -11.55 26.62 5.45
CA LYS A 30 -10.80 27.57 4.63
C LYS A 30 -9.84 26.82 3.69
N VAL A 31 -9.12 25.85 4.23
CA VAL A 31 -8.14 25.06 3.48
C VAL A 31 -8.83 24.26 2.36
N ILE A 32 -9.98 23.62 2.60
CA ILE A 32 -10.67 22.86 1.54
C ILE A 32 -11.25 23.76 0.43
N GLY A 33 -11.43 25.06 0.69
CA GLY A 33 -11.84 26.05 -0.31
C GLY A 33 -10.87 26.12 -1.50
N ILE A 34 -9.61 25.73 -1.29
CA ILE A 34 -8.56 25.62 -2.31
C ILE A 34 -8.98 24.73 -3.49
N PHE A 35 -9.81 23.70 -3.25
CA PHE A 35 -10.29 22.82 -4.33
C PHE A 35 -11.13 23.55 -5.38
N LYS A 36 -11.65 24.75 -5.08
CA LYS A 36 -12.39 25.57 -6.03
C LYS A 36 -11.48 26.44 -6.90
N ASN A 37 -10.24 26.69 -6.48
CA ASN A 37 -9.30 27.51 -7.24
C ASN A 37 -8.77 26.73 -8.46
N PRO A 38 -8.93 27.25 -9.70
CA PRO A 38 -8.43 26.58 -10.90
C PRO A 38 -6.91 26.55 -11.01
N ASP A 39 -6.18 27.38 -10.26
CA ASP A 39 -4.73 27.55 -10.45
C ASP A 39 -3.89 26.81 -9.40
N MET A 40 -4.45 25.74 -8.83
CA MET A 40 -3.75 24.93 -7.84
C MET A 40 -2.83 23.90 -8.48
N SER A 41 -1.65 23.72 -7.89
CA SER A 41 -0.74 22.62 -8.24
C SER A 41 -1.27 21.28 -7.71
N PRO A 42 -0.90 20.15 -8.36
CA PRO A 42 -1.20 18.81 -7.86
C PRO A 42 -0.76 18.59 -6.41
N GLU A 43 0.44 19.07 -6.05
CA GLU A 43 1.02 18.91 -4.72
C GLU A 43 0.17 19.61 -3.65
N ALA A 44 -0.23 20.86 -3.90
CA ALA A 44 -1.06 21.61 -2.97
C ALA A 44 -2.45 20.96 -2.78
N VAL A 45 -3.03 20.41 -3.86
CA VAL A 45 -4.30 19.65 -3.79
C VAL A 45 -4.15 18.41 -2.90
N VAL A 46 -3.03 17.71 -3.05
CA VAL A 46 -2.73 16.50 -2.28
C VAL A 46 -2.48 16.82 -0.81
N ASP A 47 -1.74 17.88 -0.49
CA ASP A 47 -1.47 18.31 0.87
C ASP A 47 -2.77 18.66 1.61
N VAL A 48 -3.65 19.44 0.98
CA VAL A 48 -4.97 19.75 1.54
C VAL A 48 -5.82 18.49 1.70
N GLY A 49 -5.79 17.60 0.70
CA GLY A 49 -6.50 16.32 0.74
C GLY A 49 -6.05 15.45 1.91
N ASN A 50 -4.74 15.35 2.14
CA ASN A 50 -4.14 14.61 3.25
C ASN A 50 -4.49 15.25 4.60
N CYS A 51 -4.35 16.57 4.75
CA CYS A 51 -4.77 17.30 5.95
C CYS A 51 -6.24 17.03 6.29
N PHE A 52 -7.12 17.08 5.28
CA PHE A 52 -8.52 16.76 5.47
C PHE A 52 -8.74 15.33 5.95
N LEU A 53 -8.04 14.35 5.37
CA LEU A 53 -8.15 12.95 5.78
C LEU A 53 -7.61 12.73 7.20
N VAL A 54 -6.49 13.35 7.58
CA VAL A 54 -5.96 13.31 8.95
C VAL A 54 -7.02 13.78 9.97
N ALA A 55 -7.63 14.94 9.70
CA ALA A 55 -8.72 15.47 10.53
C ALA A 55 -9.95 14.55 10.55
N LEU A 56 -10.32 13.96 9.41
CA LEU A 56 -11.46 13.05 9.29
C LEU A 56 -11.30 11.79 10.17
N TYR A 57 -10.07 11.29 10.31
CA TYR A 57 -9.74 10.17 11.19
C TYR A 57 -9.49 10.59 12.65
N GLY A 58 -9.75 11.85 13.01
CA GLY A 58 -9.72 12.36 14.38
C GLY A 58 -8.33 12.71 14.89
N TYR A 59 -7.36 12.95 14.00
CA TYR A 59 -6.02 13.42 14.36
C TYR A 59 -5.91 14.93 14.17
N PRO A 60 -5.11 15.62 15.01
CA PRO A 60 -4.94 17.07 14.90
C PRO A 60 -4.21 17.43 13.61
N VAL A 61 -4.63 18.55 13.00
CA VAL A 61 -3.96 19.18 11.87
C VAL A 61 -3.43 20.52 12.36
N THR A 62 -2.12 20.62 12.51
CA THR A 62 -1.43 21.83 12.96
C THR A 62 -0.31 22.18 11.98
N ALA A 63 0.06 23.47 11.91
CA ALA A 63 1.09 23.93 10.98
C ALA A 63 2.48 23.29 11.21
N SER A 64 2.76 22.81 12.43
CA SER A 64 4.07 22.31 12.83
C SER A 64 4.13 20.80 13.12
N ASP A 65 3.00 20.10 13.27
CA ASP A 65 2.99 18.70 13.72
C ASP A 65 1.81 17.88 13.15
N THR A 66 1.43 18.12 11.90
CA THR A 66 0.44 17.26 11.24
C THR A 66 1.08 15.91 10.91
N PRO A 67 0.58 14.78 11.45
CA PRO A 67 1.13 13.48 11.14
C PRO A 67 0.85 13.10 9.69
N SER A 68 1.79 12.43 9.04
CA SER A 68 1.54 11.85 7.71
C SER A 68 0.37 10.86 7.75
N LEU A 69 -0.32 10.71 6.62
CA LEU A 69 -1.47 9.81 6.54
C LEU A 69 -1.05 8.34 6.77
N ASN A 70 0.17 7.97 6.38
CA ASN A 70 0.74 6.66 6.66
C ASN A 70 0.99 6.44 8.16
N ASN A 71 1.45 7.46 8.90
CA ASN A 71 1.57 7.39 10.36
C ASN A 71 0.20 7.23 11.04
N VAL A 72 -0.80 8.00 10.59
CA VAL A 72 -2.20 7.86 11.04
C VAL A 72 -2.74 6.45 10.76
N ARG A 73 -2.50 5.93 9.55
CA ARG A 73 -2.88 4.57 9.16
C ARG A 73 -2.23 3.52 10.06
N TYR A 74 -0.93 3.65 10.35
CA TYR A 74 -0.22 2.74 11.26
C TYR A 74 -0.79 2.79 12.69
N LYS A 75 -1.03 3.99 13.24
CA LYS A 75 -1.65 4.15 14.57
C LYS A 75 -3.05 3.54 14.62
N CYS A 76 -3.86 3.71 13.57
CA CYS A 76 -5.16 3.06 13.45
C CYS A 76 -5.04 1.53 13.39
N TYR A 77 -4.08 1.00 12.64
CA TYR A 77 -3.81 -0.43 12.58
C TYR A 77 -3.46 -0.98 13.97
N MET A 78 -2.49 -0.39 14.66
CA MET A 78 -2.07 -0.80 16.00
C MET A 78 -3.21 -0.76 17.02
N LYS A 79 -4.09 0.24 16.96
CA LYS A 79 -5.28 0.30 17.82
C LYS A 79 -6.27 -0.82 17.50
N SER A 80 -6.41 -1.15 16.21
CA SER A 80 -7.37 -2.16 15.76
C SER A 80 -6.88 -3.59 15.95
N SER A 81 -5.57 -3.86 15.90
CA SER A 81 -4.99 -5.21 15.89
C SER A 81 -5.27 -6.01 17.16
N PHE A 82 -5.59 -5.34 18.26
CA PHE A 82 -6.01 -5.99 19.51
C PHE A 82 -7.49 -6.42 19.51
N ASN A 83 -8.27 -6.01 18.50
CA ASN A 83 -9.68 -6.35 18.37
C ASN A 83 -9.86 -7.58 17.46
N LYS A 84 -10.58 -8.59 17.97
CA LYS A 84 -10.89 -9.84 17.23
C LYS A 84 -11.70 -9.62 15.95
N SER A 85 -12.39 -8.49 15.81
CA SER A 85 -13.24 -8.11 14.66
C SER A 85 -12.65 -6.99 13.80
N SER A 86 -11.34 -6.75 13.87
CA SER A 86 -10.70 -5.68 13.10
C SER A 86 -10.88 -5.87 11.59
N ASN A 87 -11.50 -4.87 10.96
CA ASN A 87 -11.68 -4.83 9.52
C ASN A 87 -10.64 -3.90 8.89
N MET A 88 -9.73 -4.46 8.10
CA MET A 88 -8.66 -3.72 7.41
C MET A 88 -9.19 -2.61 6.49
N ALA A 89 -10.42 -2.72 5.99
CA ALA A 89 -11.06 -1.68 5.17
C ALA A 89 -11.38 -0.41 5.96
N SER A 90 -11.48 -0.48 7.30
CA SER A 90 -11.73 0.68 8.15
C SER A 90 -10.50 1.58 8.36
N LEU A 91 -9.32 1.11 7.96
CA LEU A 91 -8.09 1.89 8.06
C LEU A 91 -8.12 3.09 7.11
N PRO A 92 -7.45 4.20 7.47
CA PRO A 92 -7.17 5.30 6.53
C PRO A 92 -6.54 4.80 5.24
N PRO A 93 -6.85 5.38 4.07
CA PRO A 93 -6.15 4.99 2.84
C PRO A 93 -4.65 5.20 3.00
N THR A 94 -3.84 4.48 2.19
CA THR A 94 -2.42 4.83 2.10
C THR A 94 -2.28 6.23 1.53
N GLU A 95 -1.20 6.92 1.86
CA GLU A 95 -0.91 8.26 1.32
C GLU A 95 -0.89 8.26 -0.22
N ALA A 96 -0.33 7.23 -0.84
CA ALA A 96 -0.32 7.08 -2.29
C ALA A 96 -1.73 6.96 -2.90
N ALA A 97 -2.65 6.24 -2.24
CA ALA A 97 -4.03 6.13 -2.70
C ALA A 97 -4.82 7.43 -2.43
N ALA A 98 -4.58 8.07 -1.28
CA ALA A 98 -5.16 9.36 -0.92
C ALA A 98 -4.74 10.49 -1.87
N HIS A 99 -3.48 10.48 -2.30
CA HIS A 99 -2.95 11.37 -3.33
C HIS A 99 -3.81 11.27 -4.58
N GLN A 100 -3.92 10.08 -5.17
CA GLN A 100 -4.69 9.88 -6.40
C GLN A 100 -6.17 10.21 -6.24
N HIS A 101 -6.76 9.90 -5.08
CA HIS A 101 -8.12 10.30 -4.75
C HIS A 101 -8.30 11.82 -4.74
N SER A 102 -7.37 12.55 -4.12
CA SER A 102 -7.43 14.01 -4.00
C SER A 102 -7.33 14.68 -5.37
N LEU A 103 -6.45 14.20 -6.25
CA LEU A 103 -6.35 14.68 -7.63
C LEU A 103 -7.66 14.51 -8.40
N ARG A 104 -8.28 13.32 -8.33
CA ARG A 104 -9.56 13.07 -9.02
C ARG A 104 -10.70 13.90 -8.44
N VAL A 105 -10.73 14.10 -7.12
CA VAL A 105 -11.72 15.00 -6.49
C VAL A 105 -11.56 16.42 -7.00
N TYR A 106 -10.33 16.92 -7.10
CA TYR A 106 -10.06 18.24 -7.64
C TYR A 106 -10.49 18.33 -9.11
N HIS A 107 -10.10 17.38 -9.95
CA HIS A 107 -10.54 17.31 -11.34
C HIS A 107 -12.06 17.36 -11.48
N GLN A 108 -12.78 16.59 -10.66
CA GLN A 108 -14.24 16.56 -10.68
C GLN A 108 -14.86 17.90 -10.26
N ILE A 109 -14.32 18.55 -9.22
CA ILE A 109 -14.79 19.86 -8.77
C ILE A 109 -14.55 20.92 -9.86
N GLN A 110 -13.36 20.91 -10.46
CA GLN A 110 -13.00 21.85 -11.53
C GLN A 110 -13.90 21.65 -12.77
N HIS A 111 -14.20 20.40 -13.12
CA HIS A 111 -15.14 20.09 -14.17
C HIS A 111 -16.54 20.66 -13.90
N TRP A 112 -17.05 20.51 -12.66
CA TRP A 112 -18.34 21.10 -12.26
C TRP A 112 -18.35 22.64 -12.31
N LEU A 113 -17.19 23.27 -12.12
CA LEU A 113 -17.02 24.72 -12.22
C LEU A 113 -16.79 25.20 -13.67
N GLY A 114 -16.79 24.29 -14.65
CA GLY A 114 -16.56 24.62 -16.06
C GLY A 114 -15.08 24.72 -16.47
N ASN A 115 -14.16 24.45 -15.55
CA ASN A 115 -12.72 24.48 -15.81
C ASN A 115 -12.26 23.16 -16.44
N LYS A 116 -11.89 23.21 -17.72
CA LYS A 116 -11.41 22.03 -18.45
C LYS A 116 -9.98 21.71 -18.03
N LYS A 117 -9.77 20.54 -17.44
CA LYS A 117 -8.46 20.00 -17.10
C LYS A 117 -8.25 18.64 -17.75
N ARG A 118 -7.03 18.37 -18.22
CA ARG A 118 -6.64 17.09 -18.82
C ARG A 118 -6.68 15.99 -17.76
N PRO A 119 -7.55 14.97 -17.87
CA PRO A 119 -7.73 13.96 -16.82
C PRO A 119 -6.44 13.25 -16.39
N GLU A 120 -5.52 13.02 -17.31
CA GLU A 120 -4.26 12.31 -17.10
C GLU A 120 -3.33 13.00 -16.08
N ASP A 121 -3.45 14.33 -15.94
CA ASP A 121 -2.70 15.09 -14.95
C ASP A 121 -3.33 15.01 -13.55
N TRP A 122 -4.52 14.42 -13.43
CA TRP A 122 -5.33 14.44 -12.21
C TRP A 122 -5.84 13.07 -11.78
N GLY A 123 -4.96 12.07 -11.86
CA GLY A 123 -5.19 10.74 -11.29
C GLY A 123 -6.10 9.83 -12.11
N TRP A 124 -6.16 10.08 -13.42
CA TRP A 124 -6.75 9.21 -14.42
C TRP A 124 -5.68 8.67 -15.36
N GLU A 125 -5.89 7.48 -15.91
CA GLU A 125 -5.07 6.91 -16.96
C GLU A 125 -5.94 6.63 -18.18
N ARG A 126 -5.38 6.83 -19.38
CA ARG A 126 -6.06 6.49 -20.63
C ARG A 126 -5.71 5.07 -21.02
N THR A 127 -6.72 4.22 -21.13
CA THR A 127 -6.59 2.84 -21.60
C THR A 127 -7.43 2.63 -22.85
N ILE A 128 -7.30 1.46 -23.47
CA ILE A 128 -8.15 1.03 -24.59
C ILE A 128 -9.65 1.00 -24.21
N SER A 129 -9.95 0.84 -22.92
CA SER A 129 -11.33 0.82 -22.39
C SER A 129 -11.79 2.20 -21.92
N GLY A 130 -11.07 3.27 -22.27
CA GLY A 130 -11.37 4.64 -21.87
C GLY A 130 -10.56 5.12 -20.67
N LEU A 131 -11.08 6.11 -19.96
CA LEU A 131 -10.42 6.63 -18.76
C LEU A 131 -10.63 5.66 -17.59
N GLN A 132 -9.55 5.29 -16.92
CA GLN A 132 -9.56 4.47 -15.70
C GLN A 132 -8.93 5.26 -14.54
N PRO A 133 -9.42 5.08 -13.30
CA PRO A 133 -8.83 5.77 -12.16
C PRO A 133 -7.50 5.13 -11.77
N VAL A 134 -6.46 5.95 -11.65
CA VAL A 134 -5.17 5.52 -11.08
C VAL A 134 -5.37 5.28 -9.58
N LYS A 135 -5.28 4.04 -9.12
CA LYS A 135 -5.59 3.71 -7.71
C LYS A 135 -4.42 4.04 -6.78
N THR A 136 -3.21 3.72 -7.20
CA THR A 136 -1.95 3.93 -6.48
C THR A 136 -0.81 3.78 -7.49
N LEU A 137 0.29 4.51 -7.30
CA LEU A 137 1.53 4.33 -8.05
C LEU A 137 2.54 3.43 -7.33
N GLN A 138 2.27 3.10 -6.05
CA GLN A 138 3.13 2.22 -5.27
C GLN A 138 2.80 0.74 -5.51
N PRO A 139 3.82 -0.15 -5.41
CA PRO A 139 3.60 -1.58 -5.46
C PRO A 139 2.68 -2.04 -4.30
N PRO A 140 2.00 -3.18 -4.45
CA PRO A 140 1.05 -3.69 -3.44
C PRO A 140 1.71 -4.02 -2.09
N ALA A 141 3.02 -4.30 -2.10
CA ALA A 141 3.85 -4.49 -0.91
C ALA A 141 5.32 -4.20 -1.26
N PRO A 142 6.19 -3.94 -0.27
CA PRO A 142 7.64 -3.86 -0.49
C PRO A 142 8.20 -5.13 -1.14
N ASP A 143 9.20 -4.97 -2.00
CA ASP A 143 9.84 -6.09 -2.70
C ASP A 143 10.43 -7.13 -1.75
N SER A 144 10.95 -6.71 -0.59
CA SER A 144 11.47 -7.62 0.44
C SER A 144 10.41 -8.57 0.99
N ILE A 145 9.16 -8.13 1.07
CA ILE A 145 8.02 -8.96 1.47
C ILE A 145 7.57 -9.82 0.30
N LEU A 146 7.45 -9.24 -0.91
CA LEU A 146 7.06 -9.99 -2.12
C LEU A 146 8.03 -11.14 -2.41
N ARG A 147 9.34 -10.95 -2.20
CA ARG A 147 10.37 -11.98 -2.31
C ARG A 147 10.18 -13.14 -1.33
N LYS A 148 9.45 -12.93 -0.23
CA LYS A 148 9.14 -13.99 0.76
C LYS A 148 7.87 -14.78 0.44
N ILE A 149 7.07 -14.34 -0.54
CA ILE A 149 5.83 -15.01 -0.91
C ILE A 149 6.12 -16.23 -1.79
N SER A 150 5.82 -17.42 -1.29
CA SER A 150 5.99 -18.68 -2.02
C SER A 150 4.67 -19.44 -2.22
N CYS A 151 4.63 -20.18 -3.33
CA CYS A 151 3.52 -21.04 -3.73
C CYS A 151 3.82 -22.47 -3.22
N LYS A 152 2.82 -23.18 -2.66
CA LYS A 152 2.98 -24.60 -2.21
C LYS A 152 2.86 -25.61 -3.37
N CYS A 153 2.93 -25.15 -4.62
CA CYS A 153 2.76 -26.06 -5.76
C CYS A 153 3.98 -26.97 -5.91
N LYS A 154 3.73 -28.22 -6.29
CA LYS A 154 4.76 -29.25 -6.50
C LYS A 154 5.07 -29.54 -7.97
N LYS A 155 4.21 -29.08 -8.90
CA LYS A 155 4.28 -29.39 -10.34
C LYS A 155 3.94 -28.14 -11.18
N GLY A 156 4.74 -27.09 -11.04
CA GLY A 156 4.51 -25.77 -11.67
C GLY A 156 3.38 -24.97 -11.00
N CYS A 157 3.37 -23.65 -11.19
CA CYS A 157 2.39 -22.74 -10.59
C CYS A 157 1.35 -22.33 -11.67
N THR A 158 0.39 -23.23 -11.97
CA THR A 158 -0.72 -23.01 -12.93
C THR A 158 -1.98 -22.44 -12.24
N GLY A 159 -3.19 -22.89 -12.58
CA GLY A 159 -4.46 -22.34 -12.07
C GLY A 159 -4.67 -22.49 -10.55
N ASN A 160 -4.04 -23.49 -9.93
CA ASN A 160 -4.14 -23.73 -8.48
C ASN A 160 -3.09 -22.99 -7.64
N CYS A 161 -2.22 -22.19 -8.27
CA CYS A 161 -1.24 -21.40 -7.55
C CYS A 161 -1.89 -20.25 -6.77
N ASN A 162 -1.68 -20.21 -5.45
CA ASN A 162 -2.20 -19.13 -4.61
C ASN A 162 -1.58 -17.76 -4.96
N CYS A 163 -0.29 -17.71 -5.34
CA CYS A 163 0.33 -16.47 -5.81
C CYS A 163 -0.40 -15.93 -7.04
N ARG A 164 -0.66 -16.80 -8.03
CA ARG A 164 -1.37 -16.43 -9.26
C ARG A 164 -2.82 -16.00 -9.00
N LYS A 165 -3.54 -16.72 -8.13
CA LYS A 165 -4.91 -16.35 -7.71
C LYS A 165 -4.95 -14.97 -7.07
N SER A 166 -3.93 -14.63 -6.29
CA SER A 166 -3.74 -13.30 -5.71
C SER A 166 -3.13 -12.27 -6.68
N ARG A 167 -2.97 -12.62 -7.97
CA ARG A 167 -2.38 -11.78 -9.02
C ARG A 167 -0.94 -11.35 -8.73
N LEU A 168 -0.17 -12.21 -8.07
CA LEU A 168 1.24 -12.02 -7.75
C LEU A 168 2.11 -13.03 -8.50
N PHE A 169 3.33 -12.61 -8.85
CA PHE A 169 4.37 -13.52 -9.32
C PHE A 169 4.92 -14.34 -8.15
N CYS A 170 5.33 -15.57 -8.42
CA CYS A 170 6.06 -16.40 -7.46
C CYS A 170 7.47 -15.85 -7.25
N SER A 171 7.92 -15.82 -6.01
CA SER A 171 9.31 -15.49 -5.71
C SER A 171 10.25 -16.66 -6.00
N VAL A 172 11.56 -16.38 -5.95
CA VAL A 172 12.64 -17.38 -6.04
C VAL A 172 12.58 -18.43 -4.93
N LEU A 173 11.87 -18.16 -3.82
CA LEU A 173 11.65 -19.13 -2.74
C LEU A 173 10.59 -20.18 -3.08
N CYS A 174 10.02 -20.17 -4.28
CA CYS A 174 9.14 -21.24 -4.75
C CYS A 174 9.96 -22.50 -5.14
N LEU A 175 10.68 -23.04 -4.16
CA LEU A 175 11.67 -24.12 -4.32
C LEU A 175 11.05 -25.40 -4.87
N HIS A 176 9.80 -25.71 -4.51
CA HIS A 176 9.12 -26.91 -4.99
C HIS A 176 8.82 -26.91 -6.50
N CYS A 177 8.95 -25.76 -7.17
CA CYS A 177 8.82 -25.69 -8.62
C CYS A 177 10.15 -25.89 -9.35
N TRP A 178 11.29 -25.95 -8.65
CA TRP A 178 12.61 -26.43 -9.11
C TRP A 178 13.06 -25.96 -10.52
N ASN A 179 12.65 -24.77 -10.95
CA ASN A 179 12.86 -24.12 -12.28
C ASN A 179 11.70 -24.19 -13.28
N ASN A 180 10.71 -25.06 -13.08
CA ASN A 180 9.50 -25.14 -13.91
C ASN A 180 8.38 -24.19 -13.43
N CYS A 181 8.72 -23.14 -12.69
CA CYS A 181 7.74 -22.15 -12.24
C CYS A 181 7.34 -21.24 -13.40
N ASN A 182 6.22 -21.54 -14.04
CA ASN A 182 5.61 -20.72 -15.08
C ASN A 182 4.93 -19.43 -14.58
N ASN A 183 5.04 -19.11 -13.28
CA ASN A 183 4.53 -17.87 -12.67
C ASN A 183 5.67 -17.01 -12.07
N ARG A 184 6.93 -17.19 -12.50
CA ARG A 184 8.04 -16.31 -12.11
C ARG A 184 8.02 -15.01 -12.91
N LYS A 185 8.49 -13.91 -12.32
CA LYS A 185 8.72 -12.66 -13.06
C LYS A 185 9.89 -12.89 -14.02
N ILE A 186 9.67 -12.74 -15.32
CA ILE A 186 10.77 -12.69 -16.30
C ILE A 186 11.48 -11.36 -16.08
N GLN A 187 12.75 -11.40 -15.70
CA GLN A 187 13.58 -10.20 -15.74
C GLN A 187 13.97 -9.99 -17.20
N VAL A 188 13.42 -8.96 -17.84
CA VAL A 188 13.91 -8.51 -19.14
C VAL A 188 15.19 -7.75 -18.85
N ILE A 189 16.33 -8.35 -19.20
CA ILE A 189 17.62 -7.65 -19.21
C ILE A 189 17.56 -6.77 -20.46
N ASN A 190 17.34 -5.46 -20.29
CA ASN A 190 17.70 -4.51 -21.32
C ASN A 190 19.22 -4.53 -21.37
N SER A 191 19.74 -5.13 -22.43
CA SER A 191 21.17 -5.22 -22.70
C SER A 191 21.53 -4.01 -23.55
N ASP A 192 21.50 -2.83 -22.94
CA ASP A 192 22.12 -1.64 -23.50
C ASP A 192 22.89 -0.93 -22.36
N ASP A 193 24.20 -1.13 -22.44
CA ASP A 193 25.33 -0.37 -21.91
C ASP A 193 25.71 -0.36 -20.40
N ASP A 194 26.93 -0.88 -20.19
CA ASP A 194 27.98 -0.55 -19.22
C ASP A 194 27.84 -0.93 -17.73
N ASP A 195 28.41 -2.11 -17.42
CA ASP A 195 29.17 -2.53 -16.23
C ASP A 195 28.73 -2.08 -14.82
N GLU A 196 27.95 -2.95 -14.14
CA GLU A 196 28.10 -3.24 -12.71
C GLU A 196 28.05 -4.76 -12.46
N PRO A 197 28.81 -5.31 -11.51
CA PRO A 197 29.12 -6.73 -11.49
C PRO A 197 27.92 -7.59 -11.06
N ILE A 198 27.83 -8.71 -11.76
CA ILE A 198 26.86 -9.79 -11.67
C ILE A 198 26.84 -10.36 -10.25
N LEU A 199 25.71 -10.24 -9.53
CA LEU A 199 25.44 -11.15 -8.40
C LEU A 199 24.97 -12.49 -8.98
N SER A 200 25.93 -13.30 -9.38
CA SER A 200 25.72 -14.65 -9.92
C SER A 200 25.16 -15.57 -8.83
N ASP A 201 24.32 -16.52 -9.24
CA ASP A 201 23.56 -17.49 -8.45
C ASP A 201 24.43 -18.53 -7.68
N GLN A 202 25.47 -18.11 -6.96
CA GLN A 202 26.37 -19.01 -6.20
C GLN A 202 26.57 -18.63 -4.74
N LEU A 203 25.49 -18.46 -3.98
CA LEU A 203 25.53 -18.60 -2.51
C LEU A 203 24.37 -19.45 -1.98
N VAL A 204 24.08 -20.55 -2.68
CA VAL A 204 23.38 -21.69 -2.09
C VAL A 204 24.42 -22.59 -1.41
N GLU A 205 25.06 -22.10 -0.35
CA GLU A 205 25.81 -22.96 0.58
C GLU A 205 26.14 -22.20 1.88
N ALA A 206 25.13 -21.96 2.71
CA ALA A 206 25.30 -21.68 4.14
C ALA A 206 23.97 -21.92 4.88
N SER A 207 23.54 -23.17 4.92
CA SER A 207 22.64 -23.65 5.96
C SER A 207 23.03 -25.08 6.27
N LEU A 208 24.10 -25.22 7.05
CA LEU A 208 24.41 -26.44 7.76
C LEU A 208 23.17 -26.86 8.57
N PRO A 209 22.79 -28.15 8.59
CA PRO A 209 21.76 -28.64 9.48
C PRO A 209 22.29 -28.52 10.91
N LEU A 210 21.52 -27.86 11.80
CA LEU A 210 21.71 -28.00 13.25
C LEU A 210 21.58 -29.49 13.59
N HIS A 211 22.69 -30.14 13.88
CA HIS A 211 22.71 -31.41 14.60
C HIS A 211 22.08 -31.15 15.96
N VAL A 212 21.01 -31.89 16.25
CA VAL A 212 20.50 -32.05 17.61
C VAL A 212 21.46 -33.04 18.25
N GLU A 213 22.32 -32.58 19.16
CA GLU A 213 23.01 -33.50 20.06
C GLU A 213 22.10 -33.79 21.26
N GLU A 214 21.85 -35.08 21.40
CA GLU A 214 21.13 -35.74 22.47
C GLU A 214 22.16 -36.05 23.56
N ASP A 215 22.21 -35.24 24.62
CA ASP A 215 23.05 -35.54 25.79
C ASP A 215 22.28 -36.48 26.72
N THR A 216 22.66 -37.77 26.67
CA THR A 216 22.35 -38.79 27.68
C THR A 216 23.46 -38.86 28.73
N ASP A 217 23.05 -38.83 30.00
CA ASP A 217 23.63 -39.41 31.23
C ASP A 217 25.07 -39.02 31.66
N ASP A 218 25.23 -38.47 32.88
CA ASP A 218 25.33 -39.29 34.09
C ASP A 218 25.49 -38.46 35.39
N LEU A 219 24.93 -38.99 36.48
CA LEU A 219 25.01 -38.48 37.87
C LEU A 219 26.29 -38.98 38.56
N PRO A 220 26.82 -38.29 39.59
CA PRO A 220 26.72 -38.85 40.96
C PRO A 220 26.48 -37.77 42.04
N LYS A 221 25.58 -37.94 43.02
CA LYS A 221 25.80 -38.53 44.38
C LYS A 221 27.08 -38.03 45.05
N ASP A 222 27.14 -37.44 46.25
CA ASP A 222 26.23 -37.21 47.38
C ASP A 222 26.82 -36.04 48.20
N ILE A 223 26.05 -35.47 49.13
CA ILE A 223 26.46 -35.21 50.54
C ILE A 223 25.16 -34.92 51.34
N GLU A 224 24.86 -35.81 52.29
CA GLU A 224 23.91 -35.63 53.40
C GLU A 224 24.55 -34.77 54.50
N LEU A 225 23.86 -33.71 54.96
CA LEU A 225 23.16 -33.56 56.26
C LEU A 225 22.71 -32.11 56.45
#